data_AF-A0A529MCJ7-F1
#
_entry.id   AF-A0A529MCJ7-F1
#
_cell.length_a   1.000
_cell.length_b   1.000
_cell.length_c   1.000
_cell.angle_alpha   90.00
_cell.angle_beta   90.00
_cell.angle_gamma   90.00
#
_symmetry.space_group_name_H-M   'P 1'
#
loop_
_entity.id
_entity.type
_entity.pdbx_description
1 polymer ?
#
loop_
_entity_poly.entity_id
_entity_poly.type
_entity_poly.pdbx_seq_one_letter_code
_entity_poly.pdbx_strand_id
1 'polypeptide(L)'
;MAEFYAALRKLRKRETQQWGFATYAKPGDSNNLFSEIMPIIAGFGGAFFEKGAPTATKPETVEALKFYKRIYDEDLIPRGLDINVYRQLFAEGKIAMYASGPFMSGLVRKASAADGRARGCGAAISGQQNLCALGILRNWKDGRA
;
A
#
# COMPACT_ATOMS: atom_id res chain seq x y z
N MET A 1 -14.44 -3.62 5.61
CA MET A 1 -13.73 -4.31 4.51
C MET A 1 -14.34 -4.08 3.13
N ALA A 2 -15.67 -4.00 2.99
CA ALA A 2 -16.31 -3.68 1.69
C ALA A 2 -15.89 -2.33 1.10
N GLU A 3 -15.90 -1.26 1.90
CA GLU A 3 -15.43 0.07 1.46
C GLU A 3 -13.96 0.07 1.02
N PHE A 4 -13.11 -0.65 1.77
CA PHE A 4 -11.70 -0.79 1.42
C PHE A 4 -11.54 -1.48 0.06
N TYR A 5 -12.25 -2.58 -0.17
CA TYR A 5 -12.26 -3.28 -1.46
C TYR A 5 -12.72 -2.38 -2.62
N ALA A 6 -13.80 -1.63 -2.43
CA ALA A 6 -14.32 -0.69 -3.42
C ALA A 6 -13.28 0.38 -3.76
N ALA A 7 -12.56 0.90 -2.75
CA ALA A 7 -11.46 1.83 -2.95
C ALA A 7 -10.33 1.20 -3.77
N LEU A 8 -9.89 -0.02 -3.46
CA LEU A 8 -8.82 -0.69 -4.22
C LEU A 8 -9.13 -0.79 -5.71
N ARG A 9 -10.36 -1.18 -6.04
CA ARG A 9 -10.81 -1.25 -7.44
C ARG A 9 -10.80 0.09 -8.13
N LYS A 10 -11.24 1.15 -7.45
CA LYS A 10 -11.25 2.52 -8.00
C LYS A 10 -9.85 3.08 -8.21
N LEU A 11 -8.90 2.71 -7.34
CA LEU A 11 -7.52 3.19 -7.38
C LEU A 11 -6.63 2.41 -8.35
N ARG A 12 -7.06 1.23 -8.82
CA ARG A 12 -6.28 0.42 -9.76
C ARG A 12 -6.30 1.04 -11.16
N LYS A 13 -5.13 1.45 -11.66
CA LYS A 13 -4.94 1.90 -13.06
C LYS A 13 -3.88 1.05 -13.74
N ARG A 14 -4.29 0.19 -14.68
CA ARG A 14 -3.41 -0.84 -15.27
C ARG A 14 -2.41 -0.26 -16.25
N GLU A 15 -2.81 0.77 -16.95
CA GLU A 15 -2.08 1.47 -18.00
C GLU A 15 -0.82 2.14 -17.43
N THR A 16 -0.94 2.73 -16.23
CA THR A 16 0.14 3.44 -15.55
C THR A 16 0.76 2.63 -14.41
N GLN A 17 0.38 1.35 -14.26
CA GLN A 17 0.83 0.48 -13.17
C GLN A 17 0.68 1.15 -11.80
N GLN A 18 -0.52 1.66 -11.51
CA GLN A 18 -0.86 2.23 -10.21
C GLN A 18 -1.80 1.31 -9.43
N TRP A 19 -1.55 1.17 -8.14
CA TRP A 19 -2.32 0.35 -7.21
C TRP A 19 -2.85 1.18 -6.04
N GLY A 20 -4.04 0.83 -5.58
CA GLY A 20 -4.59 1.42 -4.36
C GLY A 20 -3.81 0.99 -3.13
N PHE A 21 -3.47 -0.29 -3.04
CA PHE A 21 -2.83 -0.86 -1.88
C PHE A 21 -1.68 -1.78 -2.28
N ALA A 22 -0.67 -1.87 -1.43
CA ALA A 22 0.35 -2.90 -1.54
C ALA A 22 0.46 -3.69 -0.23
N THR A 23 0.66 -5.00 -0.39
CA THR A 23 1.02 -5.95 0.65
C THR A 23 1.89 -7.02 0.00
N TYR A 24 2.63 -7.77 0.80
CA TYR A 24 3.57 -8.75 0.30
C TYR A 24 2.88 -9.87 -0.46
N ALA A 25 3.36 -10.15 -1.66
CA ALA A 25 2.78 -11.13 -2.59
C ALA A 25 3.85 -11.84 -3.44
N LYS A 26 5.06 -11.99 -2.88
CA LYS A 26 6.17 -12.71 -3.49
C LYS A 26 6.22 -14.15 -2.95
N PRO A 27 6.17 -15.17 -3.82
CA PRO A 27 6.32 -16.56 -3.40
C PRO A 27 7.70 -16.82 -2.79
N GLY A 28 7.78 -17.80 -1.87
CA GLY A 28 9.05 -18.28 -1.32
C GLY A 28 9.60 -17.50 -0.12
N ASP A 29 8.88 -16.49 0.37
CA ASP A 29 9.25 -15.72 1.58
C ASP A 29 8.07 -15.64 2.55
N SER A 30 7.94 -16.72 3.32
CA SER A 30 6.83 -16.91 4.27
C SER A 30 6.88 -15.96 5.45
N ASN A 31 8.07 -15.48 5.87
CA ASN A 31 8.21 -14.61 7.03
C ASN A 31 7.69 -13.20 6.74
N ASN A 32 8.07 -12.63 5.59
CA ASN A 32 7.55 -11.33 5.18
C ASN A 32 6.07 -11.44 4.81
N LEU A 33 5.65 -12.53 4.15
CA LEU A 33 4.24 -12.77 3.87
C LEU A 33 3.41 -12.78 5.16
N PHE A 34 3.80 -13.58 6.15
CA PHE A 34 3.12 -13.65 7.44
C PHE A 34 3.00 -12.26 8.08
N SER A 35 4.11 -11.53 8.17
CA SER A 35 4.13 -10.22 8.83
C SER A 35 3.22 -9.19 8.13
N GLU A 36 3.14 -9.23 6.81
CA GLU A 36 2.44 -8.21 6.00
C GLU A 36 0.94 -8.50 5.82
N ILE A 37 0.51 -9.76 5.92
CA ILE A 37 -0.92 -10.12 5.89
C ILE A 37 -1.58 -10.09 7.26
N MET A 38 -0.81 -10.16 8.35
CA MET A 38 -1.34 -10.14 9.71
C MET A 38 -2.25 -8.93 10.02
N PRO A 39 -1.94 -7.69 9.58
CA PRO A 39 -2.87 -6.56 9.75
C PRO A 39 -4.22 -6.77 9.04
N ILE A 40 -4.21 -7.44 7.89
CA ILE A 40 -5.45 -7.79 7.17
C ILE A 40 -6.23 -8.81 7.98
N ILE A 41 -5.58 -9.88 8.44
CA ILE A 41 -6.20 -10.95 9.25
C ILE A 41 -6.80 -10.38 10.54
N ALA A 42 -6.03 -9.55 11.27
CA ALA A 42 -6.49 -8.88 12.47
C ALA A 42 -7.66 -7.92 12.18
N GLY A 43 -7.69 -7.28 11.02
CA GLY A 43 -8.80 -6.41 10.60
C GLY A 43 -10.13 -7.14 10.37
N PHE A 44 -10.10 -8.46 10.18
CA PHE A 44 -11.29 -9.33 10.16
C PHE A 44 -11.58 -9.96 11.53
N GLY A 45 -10.75 -9.69 12.55
CA GLY A 45 -10.84 -10.32 13.87
C GLY A 45 -10.21 -11.73 13.92
N GLY A 46 -9.50 -12.13 12.88
CA GLY A 46 -8.81 -13.42 12.83
C GLY A 46 -7.43 -13.41 13.50
N ALA A 47 -6.90 -14.60 13.72
CA ALA A 47 -5.55 -14.83 14.20
C ALA A 47 -5.07 -16.23 13.78
N PHE A 48 -3.75 -16.44 13.69
CA PHE A 48 -3.19 -17.77 13.47
C PHE A 48 -3.03 -18.59 14.76
N PHE A 49 -2.87 -17.92 15.90
CA PHE A 49 -2.77 -18.54 17.21
C PHE A 49 -3.51 -17.71 18.26
N GLU A 50 -4.26 -18.39 19.12
CA GLU A 50 -4.88 -17.79 20.30
C GLU A 50 -4.67 -18.70 21.51
N LYS A 51 -4.18 -18.16 22.62
CA LYS A 51 -3.95 -18.90 23.87
C LYS A 51 -3.14 -20.20 23.66
N GLY A 52 -2.19 -20.19 22.73
CA GLY A 52 -1.36 -21.36 22.39
C GLY A 52 -2.01 -22.38 21.47
N ALA A 53 -3.28 -22.21 21.07
CA ALA A 53 -3.96 -23.07 20.11
C ALA A 53 -3.90 -22.46 18.69
N PRO A 54 -3.70 -23.28 17.64
CA PRO A 54 -3.78 -22.82 16.27
C PRO A 54 -5.23 -22.48 15.88
N THR A 55 -5.43 -21.33 15.24
CA THR A 55 -6.75 -20.78 14.89
C THR A 55 -6.86 -20.39 13.41
N ALA A 56 -5.96 -20.92 12.57
CA ALA A 56 -5.89 -20.64 11.13
C ALA A 56 -7.19 -20.97 10.38
N THR A 57 -7.98 -21.94 10.88
CA THR A 57 -9.21 -22.43 10.24
C THR A 57 -10.48 -21.77 10.77
N LYS A 58 -10.38 -20.84 11.73
CA LYS A 58 -11.55 -20.10 12.20
C LYS A 58 -12.21 -19.31 11.06
N PRO A 59 -13.54 -19.13 11.07
CA PRO A 59 -14.26 -18.43 10.01
C PRO A 59 -13.65 -17.07 9.67
N GLU A 60 -13.29 -16.27 10.67
CA GLU A 60 -12.74 -14.93 10.52
C GLU A 60 -11.38 -14.95 9.80
N THR A 61 -10.49 -15.87 10.19
CA THR A 61 -9.18 -16.05 9.56
C THR A 61 -9.33 -16.53 8.11
N VAL A 62 -10.24 -17.46 7.86
CA VAL A 62 -10.51 -17.97 6.51
C VAL A 62 -11.08 -16.87 5.61
N GLU A 63 -12.01 -16.06 6.09
CA GLU A 63 -12.56 -14.92 5.33
C GLU A 63 -11.50 -13.86 5.02
N ALA A 64 -10.58 -13.61 5.96
CA ALA A 64 -9.44 -12.72 5.69
C ALA A 64 -8.50 -13.26 4.60
N LEU A 65 -8.21 -14.56 4.63
CA LEU A 65 -7.37 -15.21 3.62
C LEU A 65 -8.06 -15.24 2.25
N LYS A 66 -9.37 -15.47 2.20
CA LYS A 66 -10.18 -15.34 0.97
C LYS A 66 -10.14 -13.91 0.44
N PHE A 67 -10.23 -12.91 1.31
CA PHE A 67 -10.11 -11.50 0.92
C PHE A 67 -8.72 -11.21 0.33
N TYR A 68 -7.65 -11.64 0.99
CA TYR A 68 -6.28 -11.51 0.48
C TYR A 68 -6.12 -12.20 -0.88
N LYS A 69 -6.61 -13.43 -1.03
CA LYS A 69 -6.59 -14.16 -2.30
C LYS A 69 -7.37 -13.40 -3.38
N ARG A 70 -8.53 -12.86 -3.06
CA ARG A 70 -9.35 -12.08 -4.00
C ARG A 70 -8.61 -10.86 -4.53
N ILE A 71 -8.03 -10.04 -3.65
CA ILE A 71 -7.29 -8.85 -4.09
C ILE A 71 -6.01 -9.20 -4.86
N TYR A 72 -5.41 -10.36 -4.59
CA TYR A 72 -4.30 -10.92 -5.37
C TYR A 72 -4.76 -11.34 -6.78
N ASP A 73 -5.82 -12.15 -6.86
CA ASP A 73 -6.36 -12.69 -8.12
C ASP A 73 -6.88 -11.57 -9.05
N GLU A 74 -7.46 -10.51 -8.49
CA GLU A 74 -7.99 -9.36 -9.24
C GLU A 74 -6.91 -8.33 -9.64
N ASP A 75 -5.62 -8.59 -9.35
CA ASP A 75 -4.49 -7.69 -9.63
C ASP A 75 -4.62 -6.32 -8.93
N LEU A 76 -5.24 -6.29 -7.74
CA LEU A 76 -5.44 -5.08 -6.94
C LEU A 76 -4.23 -4.73 -6.05
N ILE A 77 -3.28 -5.65 -5.95
CA ILE A 77 -1.99 -5.49 -5.28
C ILE A 77 -0.85 -5.85 -6.25
N PRO A 78 0.36 -5.28 -6.08
CA PRO A 78 1.52 -5.67 -6.88
C PRO A 78 1.93 -7.11 -6.60
N ARG A 79 2.20 -7.90 -7.65
CA ARG A 79 2.56 -9.33 -7.54
C ARG A 79 4.06 -9.53 -7.74
N GLY A 80 4.65 -10.45 -6.97
CA GLY A 80 6.06 -10.86 -7.14
C GLY A 80 7.10 -9.80 -6.77
N LEU A 81 6.68 -8.65 -6.24
CA LEU A 81 7.61 -7.58 -5.86
C LEU A 81 8.21 -7.83 -4.47
N ASP A 82 9.49 -7.51 -4.35
CA ASP A 82 10.18 -7.45 -3.07
C ASP A 82 9.68 -6.26 -2.24
N ILE A 83 9.81 -6.35 -0.91
CA ILE A 83 9.38 -5.32 0.02
C ILE A 83 10.04 -3.97 -0.26
N ASN A 84 11.31 -3.96 -0.66
CA ASN A 84 12.01 -2.72 -0.97
C ASN A 84 11.51 -2.09 -2.28
N VAL A 85 11.07 -2.92 -3.24
CA VAL A 85 10.59 -2.46 -4.54
C VAL A 85 9.25 -1.76 -4.40
N TYR A 86 8.27 -2.33 -3.69
CA TYR A 86 6.99 -1.63 -3.54
C TYR A 86 7.07 -0.41 -2.61
N ARG A 87 8.02 -0.35 -1.66
CA ARG A 87 8.32 0.89 -0.91
C ARG A 87 8.80 2.01 -1.82
N GLN A 88 9.64 1.69 -2.80
CA GLN A 88 10.08 2.64 -3.82
C GLN A 88 8.91 3.08 -4.71
N LEU A 89 8.05 2.15 -5.15
CA LEU A 89 6.84 2.49 -5.91
C LEU A 89 5.87 3.38 -5.12
N PHE A 90 5.80 3.21 -3.79
CA PHE A 90 5.05 4.12 -2.92
C PHE A 90 5.67 5.52 -2.91
N ALA A 91 7.00 5.63 -2.79
CA ALA A 91 7.71 6.91 -2.86
C ALA A 91 7.49 7.62 -4.22
N GLU A 92 7.41 6.85 -5.31
CA GLU A 92 7.10 7.33 -6.67
C GLU A 92 5.62 7.66 -6.89
N GLY A 93 4.75 7.44 -5.90
CA GLY A 93 3.31 7.71 -5.99
C GLY A 93 2.52 6.69 -6.84
N LYS A 94 3.11 5.53 -7.17
CA LYS A 94 2.42 4.44 -7.88
C LYS A 94 1.56 3.58 -6.95
N ILE A 95 1.81 3.62 -5.65
CA ILE A 95 0.99 2.96 -4.64
C ILE A 95 0.41 4.02 -3.71
N ALA A 96 -0.91 4.02 -3.51
CA ALA A 96 -1.56 5.01 -2.66
C ALA A 96 -1.40 4.73 -1.16
N MET A 97 -1.38 3.45 -0.75
CA MET A 97 -1.25 3.04 0.65
C MET A 97 -0.63 1.65 0.80
N TYR A 98 0.02 1.41 1.94
CA TYR A 98 0.43 0.08 2.40
C TYR A 98 0.59 0.12 3.92
N ALA A 99 0.46 -1.03 4.58
CA ALA A 99 0.68 -1.12 6.02
C ALA A 99 2.18 -1.17 6.31
N SER A 100 2.67 -0.30 7.19
CA SER A 100 4.09 -0.29 7.58
C SER A 100 4.31 0.26 8.98
N GLY A 101 5.45 -0.11 9.56
CA GLY A 101 5.96 0.47 10.78
C GLY A 101 6.42 1.94 10.63
N PRO A 102 6.66 2.61 11.77
CA PRO A 102 6.94 4.05 11.84
C PRO A 102 8.22 4.50 11.14
N PHE A 103 9.17 3.58 10.89
CA PHE A 103 10.42 3.85 10.19
C PHE A 103 10.23 4.46 8.79
N MET A 104 9.09 4.18 8.15
CA MET A 104 8.79 4.72 6.82
C MET A 104 8.50 6.22 6.80
N SER A 105 8.12 6.82 7.94
CA SER A 105 7.94 8.28 8.03
C SER A 105 9.19 9.06 7.63
N GLY A 106 10.38 8.56 8.02
CA GLY A 106 11.67 9.15 7.67
C GLY A 106 12.00 9.00 6.19
N LEU A 107 11.67 7.84 5.58
CA LEU A 107 11.91 7.58 4.17
C LEU A 107 11.00 8.45 3.28
N VAL A 108 9.71 8.52 3.61
CA VAL A 108 8.73 9.34 2.88
C VAL A 108 9.11 10.82 2.95
N ARG A 109 9.50 11.33 4.12
CA ARG A 109 9.97 12.72 4.24
C ARG A 109 11.17 13.02 3.34
N LYS A 110 12.14 12.11 3.27
CA LYS A 110 13.30 12.25 2.38
C LYS A 110 12.91 12.21 0.91
N ALA A 111 12.06 11.25 0.52
CA ALA A 111 11.58 11.11 -0.85
C ALA A 111 10.78 12.34 -1.29
N SER A 112 9.85 12.82 -0.48
CA SER A 112 9.07 14.04 -0.76
C SER A 112 9.95 15.29 -0.84
N ALA A 113 11.01 15.38 -0.02
CA ALA A 113 11.97 16.47 -0.13
C ALA A 113 12.81 16.38 -1.42
N ALA A 114 13.17 15.18 -1.85
CA ALA A 114 13.88 14.94 -3.12
C ALA A 114 12.99 15.24 -4.33
N ASP A 115 11.73 14.81 -4.31
CA ASP A 115 10.72 15.13 -5.33
C ASP A 115 10.42 16.64 -5.38
N GLY A 116 10.30 17.27 -4.22
CA GLY A 116 10.14 18.72 -4.12
C GLY A 116 11.32 19.49 -4.72
N ARG A 117 12.55 18.98 -4.57
CA ARG A 117 13.75 19.53 -5.21
C ARG A 117 13.77 19.25 -6.72
N ALA A 118 13.44 18.02 -7.14
CA ALA A 118 13.43 17.61 -8.55
C ALA A 118 12.34 18.32 -9.38
N ARG A 119 11.20 18.66 -8.75
CA ARG A 119 10.11 19.43 -9.36
C ARG A 119 10.29 20.94 -9.26
N GLY A 120 11.47 21.43 -8.82
CA GLY A 120 11.74 22.86 -8.67
C GLY A 120 10.90 23.56 -7.58
N CYS A 121 10.21 22.82 -6.70
CA CYS A 121 9.47 23.34 -5.54
C CYS A 121 10.45 23.64 -4.36
N GLY A 122 11.75 23.84 -4.66
CA GLY A 122 12.80 24.18 -3.70
C GLY A 122 12.79 25.67 -3.38
N ALA A 123 12.44 26.00 -2.13
CA ALA A 123 12.44 27.35 -1.55
C ALA A 123 11.38 28.32 -2.08
N ALA A 124 10.10 27.91 -2.08
CA ALA A 124 9.00 28.89 -2.06
C ALA A 124 8.43 28.98 -0.64
N ILE A 125 8.67 30.14 -0.04
CA ILE A 125 8.07 30.72 1.17
C ILE A 125 6.63 30.26 1.48
N SER A 126 6.29 30.29 2.77
CA SER A 126 5.16 29.73 3.54
C SER A 126 3.72 29.72 2.97
N GLY A 127 3.45 30.11 1.73
CA GLY A 127 2.13 30.06 1.08
C GLY A 127 1.98 29.01 -0.04
N GLN A 128 3.05 28.45 -0.60
CA GLN A 128 3.00 27.61 -1.81
C GLN A 128 2.74 26.10 -1.54
N GLN A 129 2.81 25.65 -0.29
CA GLN A 129 2.68 24.23 0.07
C GLN A 129 1.31 23.66 -0.33
N ASN A 130 0.25 24.47 -0.24
CA ASN A 130 -1.10 24.07 -0.67
C ASN A 130 -1.22 23.86 -2.18
N LEU A 131 -0.46 24.61 -3.00
CA LEU A 131 -0.50 24.49 -4.47
C LEU A 131 0.24 23.24 -4.96
N CYS A 132 1.35 22.86 -4.32
CA CYS A 132 2.10 21.63 -4.65
C CYS A 132 1.28 20.36 -4.25
N ALA A 133 0.51 20.39 -3.14
CA ALA A 133 -0.43 19.31 -2.77
C ALA A 133 -1.64 19.19 -3.72
N LEU A 134 -2.18 20.32 -4.18
CA LEU A 134 -3.21 20.37 -5.23
C LEU A 134 -2.70 19.82 -6.57
N GLY A 135 -1.42 20.02 -6.90
CA GLY A 135 -0.79 19.48 -8.11
C GLY A 135 -0.67 17.95 -8.11
N ILE A 136 -0.36 17.33 -6.97
CA ILE A 136 -0.33 15.86 -6.82
C ILE A 136 -1.73 15.28 -7.01
N LEU A 137 -2.75 15.90 -6.40
CA LEU A 137 -4.15 15.50 -6.59
C LEU A 137 -4.62 15.70 -8.05
N ARG A 138 -4.12 16.73 -8.73
CA ARG A 138 -4.46 17.01 -10.14
C ARG A 138 -3.78 16.03 -11.09
N ASN A 139 -2.50 15.73 -10.91
CA ASN A 139 -1.78 14.73 -11.71
C ASN A 139 -2.32 13.31 -11.49
N TRP A 140 -2.75 12.99 -10.28
CA TRP A 140 -3.42 11.73 -9.98
C TRP A 140 -4.82 11.66 -10.60
N LYS A 141 -5.56 12.77 -10.70
CA LYS A 141 -6.82 12.85 -11.46
C LYS A 141 -6.59 12.73 -12.97
N ASP A 142 -5.52 13.33 -13.48
CA ASP A 142 -5.26 13.45 -14.92
C ASP A 142 -4.45 12.26 -15.50
N GLY A 143 -4.04 11.30 -14.66
CA GLY A 143 -3.31 10.11 -15.10
C GLY A 143 -1.90 10.39 -15.63
N ARG A 144 -1.35 11.58 -15.39
CA ARG A 144 0.00 11.97 -15.80
C ARG A 144 0.94 11.85 -14.60
N ALA A 145 1.63 10.72 -14.52
CA ALA A 145 2.83 10.53 -13.71
C ALA A 145 4.02 10.42 -14.67
#